data_AF-A0A2P5C6Y1-F1
#
_entry.id   AF-A0A2P5C6Y1-F1
#
_cell.length_a   1.000
_cell.length_b   1.000
_cell.length_c   1.000
_cell.angle_alpha   90.00
_cell.angle_beta   90.00
_cell.angle_gamma   90.00
#
_symmetry.space_group_name_H-M   'P 1'
#
loop_
_entity.id
_entity.type
_entity.pdbx_description
1 polymer ?
#
loop_
_entity_poly.entity_id
_entity_poly.type
_entity_poly.pdbx_seq_one_letter_code
_entity_poly.pdbx_strand_id
1 'polypeptide(L)'
;MAGKLAISQALFFSSVILALLTKTDAGGIAIYWGQNGNEGTLAETCATGNYDFVNIAFLPTFGNGQTPIINLAGHCDPYTNGCTGLSSDIKSCQAKGVKVILSIGGGAGSYYLTSSEDARQVATYLWNNFLGGTSSSRPFGDAVLDGIDFDIEGGTNQHWDDLARYLSGYSKKGKKVYLTAAPQCPFPDAWVGGALKTGLFDYVWVQFYNNPPCQYSSGDISNLESAWKQWISDIPATKIFLGLPAAPAAAGSGFIPVDDLTSEVLPAIKGSSKYGGVMLWSKYYDDQTGYSSSIKSHV
;
A
#
# COMPACT_ATOMS: atom_id res chain seq x y z
N MET A 1 -34.38 67.34 36.97
CA MET A 1 -33.00 66.81 37.09
C MET A 1 -33.13 65.37 37.57
N ALA A 2 -33.25 64.40 36.66
CA ALA A 2 -32.14 63.60 36.09
C ALA A 2 -31.42 62.79 37.20
N GLY A 3 -31.38 61.45 37.22
CA GLY A 3 -31.91 60.42 36.33
C GLY A 3 -31.98 59.07 37.06
N LYS A 4 -32.88 58.18 36.64
CA LYS A 4 -32.98 56.80 37.15
C LYS A 4 -32.22 55.86 36.22
N LEU A 5 -31.39 55.04 36.82
CA LEU A 5 -30.59 53.96 36.24
C LEU A 5 -31.48 52.97 35.48
N ALA A 6 -31.22 52.77 34.17
CA ALA A 6 -31.80 51.68 33.41
C ALA A 6 -30.78 50.54 33.35
N ILE A 7 -31.09 49.42 34.02
CA ILE A 7 -30.34 48.17 33.94
C ILE A 7 -30.85 47.43 32.71
N SER A 8 -30.06 47.39 31.64
CA SER A 8 -30.32 46.53 30.48
C SER A 8 -29.56 45.22 30.66
N GLN A 9 -30.26 44.17 31.08
CA GLN A 9 -29.72 42.80 31.04
C GLN A 9 -29.77 42.29 29.60
N ALA A 10 -28.64 42.34 28.90
CA ALA A 10 -28.46 41.63 27.64
C ALA A 10 -27.98 40.21 27.95
N LEU A 11 -28.89 39.23 27.90
CA LEU A 11 -28.57 37.81 27.89
C LEU A 11 -28.02 37.43 26.51
N PHE A 12 -26.69 37.37 26.39
CA PHE A 12 -26.01 36.75 25.25
C PHE A 12 -26.10 35.22 25.39
N PHE A 13 -27.04 34.59 24.68
CA PHE A 13 -26.99 33.16 24.41
C PHE A 13 -25.91 32.91 23.34
N SER A 14 -24.71 32.52 23.76
CA SER A 14 -23.68 32.01 22.86
C SER A 14 -23.93 30.51 22.64
N SER A 15 -24.67 30.18 21.60
CA SER A 15 -24.80 28.81 21.09
C SER A 15 -23.49 28.38 20.44
N VAL A 16 -22.63 27.71 21.21
CA VAL A 16 -21.45 27.00 20.68
C VAL A 16 -21.96 25.75 19.96
N ILE A 17 -22.06 25.81 18.64
CA ILE A 17 -22.27 24.61 17.81
C ILE A 17 -20.94 23.86 17.79
N LEU A 18 -20.83 22.82 18.62
CA LEU A 18 -19.75 21.85 18.54
C LEU A 18 -20.02 20.98 17.31
N ALA A 19 -19.49 21.37 16.15
CA ALA A 19 -19.46 20.50 14.98
C ALA A 19 -18.57 19.31 15.30
N LEU A 20 -19.18 18.20 15.72
CA LEU A 20 -18.55 16.89 15.66
C LEU A 20 -18.29 16.58 14.19
N LEU A 21 -17.10 16.93 13.71
CA LEU A 21 -16.53 16.33 12.51
C LEU A 21 -16.33 14.85 12.84
N THR A 22 -17.37 14.04 12.61
CA THR A 22 -17.14 12.63 12.36
C THR A 22 -16.28 12.59 11.11
N LYS A 23 -14.96 12.44 11.29
CA LYS A 23 -14.11 11.94 10.23
C LYS A 23 -14.68 10.58 9.88
N THR A 24 -15.55 10.52 8.89
CA THR A 24 -15.69 9.32 8.09
C THR A 24 -14.29 9.09 7.55
N ASP A 25 -13.57 8.09 8.08
CA ASP A 25 -12.33 7.62 7.49
C ASP A 25 -12.68 7.13 6.08
N ALA A 26 -12.65 8.04 5.11
CA ALA A 26 -12.73 7.69 3.70
C ALA A 26 -11.52 6.80 3.39
N GLY A 27 -11.72 5.76 2.58
CA GLY A 27 -10.62 4.91 2.16
C GLY A 27 -9.66 5.67 1.25
N GLY A 28 -8.45 5.14 1.10
CA GLY A 28 -7.46 5.62 0.14
C GLY A 28 -7.31 4.67 -1.05
N ILE A 29 -6.62 5.13 -2.10
CA ILE A 29 -6.19 4.24 -3.18
C ILE A 29 -4.68 4.02 -3.09
N ALA A 30 -4.27 2.75 -3.09
CA ALA A 30 -2.88 2.33 -3.28
C ALA A 30 -2.66 1.87 -4.73
N ILE A 31 -1.51 2.17 -5.31
CA ILE A 31 -1.18 1.80 -6.70
C ILE A 31 0.22 1.19 -6.79
N TYR A 32 0.38 0.15 -7.61
CA TYR A 32 1.70 -0.35 -8.01
C TYR A 32 2.23 0.40 -9.24
N TRP A 33 3.49 0.83 -9.19
CA TRP A 33 4.21 1.54 -10.26
C TRP A 33 5.60 0.95 -10.44
N GLY A 34 6.10 0.90 -11.67
CA GLY A 34 7.49 0.56 -11.99
C GLY A 34 7.65 -0.62 -12.96
N GLN A 35 6.58 -1.31 -13.33
CA GLN A 35 6.66 -2.52 -14.16
C GLN A 35 6.33 -2.29 -15.65
N ASN A 36 6.09 -1.03 -16.05
CA ASN A 36 5.98 -0.68 -17.47
C ASN A 36 6.54 0.72 -17.73
N GLY A 37 7.57 0.83 -18.58
CA GLY A 37 8.21 2.13 -18.89
C GLY A 37 7.29 3.16 -19.56
N ASN A 38 6.08 2.77 -19.98
CA ASN A 38 5.10 3.65 -20.59
C ASN A 38 3.98 4.10 -19.61
N GLU A 39 4.12 3.86 -18.31
CA GLU A 39 3.12 4.23 -17.29
C GLU A 39 3.34 5.62 -16.65
N GLY A 40 4.16 6.45 -17.31
CA GLY A 40 4.57 7.76 -16.83
C GLY A 40 5.57 7.70 -15.67
N THR A 41 6.11 8.86 -15.34
CA THR A 41 7.04 9.01 -14.21
C THR A 41 6.33 8.82 -12.86
N LEU A 42 7.12 8.58 -11.82
CA LEU A 42 6.60 8.49 -10.46
C LEU A 42 6.03 9.84 -10.00
N ALA A 43 6.67 10.95 -10.37
CA ALA A 43 6.15 12.30 -10.09
C ALA A 43 4.79 12.56 -10.76
N GLU A 44 4.60 12.17 -12.02
CA GLU A 44 3.32 12.29 -12.73
C GLU A 44 2.23 11.43 -12.08
N THR A 45 2.59 10.20 -11.70
CA THR A 45 1.69 9.28 -10.97
C THR A 45 1.14 9.93 -9.69
N CYS A 46 2.00 10.52 -8.87
CA CYS A 46 1.58 11.23 -7.66
C CYS A 46 0.88 12.56 -7.93
N ALA A 47 1.15 13.21 -9.06
CA ALA A 47 0.52 14.47 -9.45
C ALA A 47 -0.95 14.31 -9.84
N THR A 48 -1.41 13.10 -10.19
CA THR A 48 -2.83 12.80 -10.41
C THR A 48 -3.70 13.12 -9.18
N GLY A 49 -3.11 13.02 -7.98
CA GLY A 49 -3.81 13.13 -6.71
C GLY A 49 -4.79 12.00 -6.45
N ASN A 50 -4.75 10.90 -7.22
CA ASN A 50 -5.66 9.76 -7.06
C ASN A 50 -5.22 8.77 -5.97
N TYR A 51 -3.95 8.80 -5.58
CA TYR A 51 -3.34 7.76 -4.75
C TYR A 51 -2.78 8.32 -3.45
N ASP A 52 -3.03 7.62 -2.35
CA ASP A 52 -2.43 7.89 -1.04
C ASP A 52 -1.16 7.08 -0.81
N PHE A 53 -0.99 5.99 -1.56
CA PHE A 53 0.15 5.09 -1.49
C PHE A 53 0.61 4.73 -2.90
N VAL A 54 1.93 4.77 -3.13
CA VAL A 54 2.56 4.23 -4.34
C VAL A 54 3.59 3.19 -3.93
N ASN A 55 3.39 1.97 -4.41
CA ASN A 55 4.31 0.85 -4.25
C ASN A 55 5.23 0.79 -5.47
N ILE A 56 6.52 1.08 -5.26
CA ILE A 56 7.55 0.94 -6.29
C ILE A 56 7.86 -0.55 -6.43
N ALA A 57 7.43 -1.13 -7.55
CA ALA A 57 7.58 -2.52 -7.91
C ALA A 57 8.74 -2.69 -8.93
N PHE A 58 9.80 -3.45 -8.65
CA PHE A 58 10.05 -4.25 -7.46
C PHE A 58 11.54 -4.28 -7.08
N LEU A 59 11.83 -4.83 -5.89
CA LEU A 59 13.07 -5.54 -5.58
C LEU A 59 12.83 -7.06 -5.71
N PRO A 60 12.96 -7.65 -6.92
CA PRO A 60 12.64 -9.06 -7.18
C PRO A 60 13.83 -10.01 -6.98
N THR A 61 15.00 -9.52 -6.55
CA THR A 61 16.17 -10.37 -6.32
C THR A 61 16.83 -9.97 -5.01
N PHE A 62 16.88 -10.90 -4.04
CA PHE A 62 17.53 -10.72 -2.73
C PHE A 62 17.58 -12.05 -1.95
N GLY A 63 18.31 -12.07 -0.84
CA GLY A 63 18.41 -13.22 0.06
C GLY A 63 19.33 -14.33 -0.46
N ASN A 64 19.65 -15.31 0.38
CA ASN A 64 20.62 -16.38 0.10
C ASN A 64 21.99 -15.88 -0.40
N GLY A 65 22.47 -14.77 0.16
CA GLY A 65 23.76 -14.17 -0.23
C GLY A 65 23.77 -13.52 -1.62
N GLN A 66 22.63 -13.43 -2.30
CA GLN A 66 22.52 -12.69 -3.57
C GLN A 66 22.73 -11.19 -3.34
N THR A 67 23.32 -10.52 -4.32
CA THR A 67 23.32 -9.05 -4.35
C THR A 67 21.92 -8.56 -4.73
N PRO A 68 21.24 -7.77 -3.88
CA PRO A 68 19.90 -7.35 -4.22
C PRO A 68 19.86 -6.37 -5.39
N ILE A 69 18.94 -6.59 -6.33
CA ILE A 69 18.82 -5.82 -7.57
C ILE A 69 17.34 -5.49 -7.79
N ILE A 70 17.05 -4.19 -7.96
CA ILE A 70 15.71 -3.70 -8.33
C ILE A 70 15.42 -3.98 -9.80
N ASN A 71 14.14 -4.05 -10.18
CA ASN A 71 13.71 -4.06 -11.56
C ASN A 71 12.58 -3.04 -11.72
N LEU A 72 12.80 -2.01 -12.54
CA LEU A 72 11.81 -0.99 -12.88
C LEU A 72 11.50 -0.99 -14.40
N ALA A 73 11.47 -2.18 -15.00
CA ALA A 73 11.20 -2.39 -16.41
C ALA A 73 11.99 -1.40 -17.31
N GLY A 74 11.29 -0.54 -18.04
CA GLY A 74 11.88 0.43 -18.97
C GLY A 74 12.17 1.80 -18.38
N HIS A 75 11.94 2.04 -17.08
CA HIS A 75 12.08 3.37 -16.47
C HIS A 75 13.53 3.80 -16.28
N CYS A 76 14.39 2.88 -15.83
CA CYS A 76 15.79 3.14 -15.57
C CYS A 76 16.60 1.84 -15.46
N ASP A 77 17.91 1.95 -15.64
CA ASP A 77 18.84 0.83 -15.52
C ASP A 77 19.52 0.81 -14.14
N PRO A 78 19.29 -0.21 -13.29
CA PRO A 78 19.92 -0.30 -11.98
C PRO A 78 21.40 -0.68 -12.04
N TYR A 79 21.88 -1.32 -13.11
CA TYR A 79 23.27 -1.77 -13.21
C TYR A 79 24.26 -0.62 -13.43
N THR A 80 23.76 0.52 -13.90
CA THR A 80 24.54 1.74 -14.16
C THR A 80 24.26 2.86 -13.15
N ASN A 81 23.57 2.57 -12.04
CA ASN A 81 23.03 3.57 -11.10
C ASN A 81 22.07 4.58 -11.76
N GLY A 82 21.44 4.21 -12.88
CA GLY A 82 20.54 5.06 -13.65
C GLY A 82 19.23 5.41 -12.93
N CYS A 83 18.88 4.67 -11.87
CA CYS A 83 17.65 4.88 -11.10
C CYS A 83 17.75 5.95 -10.00
N THR A 84 18.92 6.55 -9.80
CA THR A 84 19.14 7.55 -8.73
C THR A 84 18.30 8.83 -8.91
N GLY A 85 17.89 9.14 -10.16
CA GLY A 85 17.00 10.27 -10.47
C GLY A 85 15.62 10.19 -9.82
N LEU A 86 15.16 8.98 -9.46
CA LEU A 86 13.88 8.76 -8.77
C LEU A 86 13.81 9.45 -7.41
N SER A 87 14.94 9.83 -6.81
CA SER A 87 14.96 10.58 -5.54
C SER A 87 14.06 11.82 -5.58
N SER A 88 14.11 12.56 -6.69
CA SER A 88 13.34 13.79 -6.85
C SER A 88 11.83 13.52 -6.96
N ASP A 89 11.45 12.48 -7.70
CA ASP A 89 10.07 12.03 -7.82
C ASP A 89 9.50 11.52 -6.50
N ILE A 90 10.26 10.70 -5.76
CA ILE A 90 9.87 10.21 -4.43
C ILE A 90 9.60 11.39 -3.49
N LYS A 91 10.50 12.38 -3.46
CA LYS A 91 10.34 13.59 -2.63
C LYS A 91 9.12 14.41 -3.08
N SER A 92 8.84 14.48 -4.39
CA SER A 92 7.64 15.15 -4.94
C SER A 92 6.35 14.47 -4.48
N CYS A 93 6.28 13.14 -4.52
CA CYS A 93 5.17 12.35 -3.99
C CYS A 93 4.97 12.60 -2.48
N GLN A 94 6.04 12.50 -1.70
CA GLN A 94 6.00 12.70 -0.25
C GLN A 94 5.56 14.12 0.12
N ALA A 95 5.98 15.13 -0.63
CA ALA A 95 5.53 16.51 -0.44
C ALA A 95 4.02 16.70 -0.69
N LYS A 96 3.38 15.80 -1.44
CA LYS A 96 1.92 15.74 -1.64
C LYS A 96 1.19 14.89 -0.60
N GLY A 97 1.92 14.32 0.36
CA GLY A 97 1.36 13.44 1.40
C GLY A 97 1.22 11.97 0.97
N VAL A 98 1.65 11.62 -0.25
CA VAL A 98 1.63 10.24 -0.75
C VAL A 98 2.76 9.45 -0.10
N LYS A 99 2.45 8.28 0.47
CA LYS A 99 3.47 7.37 0.98
C LYS A 99 4.09 6.59 -0.17
N VAL A 100 5.41 6.60 -0.26
CA VAL A 100 6.14 5.86 -1.28
C VAL A 100 6.87 4.69 -0.63
N ILE A 101 6.51 3.48 -1.05
CA ILE A 101 6.89 2.22 -0.39
C ILE A 101 7.62 1.35 -1.42
N LEU A 102 8.74 0.74 -1.04
CA LEU A 102 9.40 -0.25 -1.92
C LEU A 102 8.73 -1.59 -1.75
N SER A 103 8.29 -2.20 -2.85
CA SER A 103 7.79 -3.57 -2.84
C SER A 103 8.88 -4.58 -3.12
N ILE A 104 9.02 -5.56 -2.22
CA ILE A 104 9.93 -6.70 -2.36
C ILE A 104 9.15 -7.91 -2.87
N GLY A 105 9.75 -8.65 -3.81
CA GLY A 105 9.12 -9.84 -4.39
C GLY A 105 8.50 -9.57 -5.76
N GLY A 106 7.19 -9.79 -5.87
CA GLY A 106 6.39 -9.82 -7.09
C GLY A 106 6.33 -11.21 -7.73
N GLY A 107 5.37 -11.45 -8.63
CA GLY A 107 5.16 -12.75 -9.29
C GLY A 107 6.33 -13.31 -10.14
N ALA A 108 7.40 -12.53 -10.36
CA ALA A 108 8.61 -12.97 -11.04
C ALA A 108 9.87 -12.48 -10.30
N GLY A 109 10.86 -13.37 -10.10
CA GLY A 109 12.10 -13.00 -9.42
C GLY A 109 12.85 -14.20 -8.84
N SER A 110 13.95 -13.90 -8.15
CA SER A 110 14.73 -14.87 -7.36
C SER A 110 14.93 -14.31 -5.95
N TYR A 111 13.95 -14.56 -5.10
CA TYR A 111 13.93 -14.10 -3.72
C TYR A 111 13.49 -15.21 -2.79
N TYR A 112 14.21 -15.37 -1.69
CA TYR A 112 13.86 -16.24 -0.57
C TYR A 112 14.80 -15.97 0.60
N LEU A 113 14.37 -16.33 1.81
CA LEU A 113 15.18 -16.22 3.02
C LEU A 113 15.56 -17.62 3.50
N THR A 114 16.83 -17.81 3.83
CA THR A 114 17.39 -19.11 4.24
C THR A 114 17.52 -19.28 5.75
N SER A 115 17.45 -18.17 6.50
CA SER A 115 17.55 -18.15 7.96
C SER A 115 17.07 -16.80 8.51
N SER A 116 16.86 -16.74 9.82
CA SER A 116 16.62 -15.47 10.54
C SER A 116 17.81 -14.50 10.38
N GLU A 117 19.04 -15.01 10.25
CA GLU A 117 20.22 -14.20 9.97
C GLU A 117 20.20 -13.60 8.57
N ASP A 118 19.80 -14.38 7.55
CA ASP A 118 19.59 -13.89 6.18
C ASP A 118 18.51 -12.79 6.15
N ALA A 119 17.41 -13.00 6.88
CA ALA A 119 16.36 -11.98 7.07
C ALA A 119 16.92 -10.68 7.71
N ARG A 120 17.81 -10.80 8.71
CA ARG A 120 18.48 -9.65 9.34
C ARG A 120 19.40 -8.92 8.37
N GLN A 121 20.11 -9.65 7.52
CA GLN A 121 21.00 -9.08 6.51
C GLN A 121 20.21 -8.31 5.45
N VAL A 122 19.11 -8.90 4.95
CA VAL A 122 18.18 -8.24 4.03
C VAL A 122 17.56 -7.01 4.68
N ALA A 123 17.09 -7.10 5.94
CA ALA A 123 16.55 -5.94 6.67
C ALA A 123 17.56 -4.79 6.78
N THR A 124 18.83 -5.12 7.03
CA THR A 124 19.92 -4.15 7.13
C THR A 124 20.24 -3.51 5.77
N TYR A 125 20.21 -4.31 4.70
CA TYR A 125 20.36 -3.81 3.34
C TYR A 125 19.23 -2.82 2.99
N LEU A 126 17.97 -3.20 3.24
CA LEU A 126 16.80 -2.34 3.00
C LEU A 126 16.90 -1.04 3.80
N TRP A 127 17.28 -1.13 5.08
CA TRP A 127 17.48 0.03 5.94
C TRP A 127 18.50 1.02 5.35
N ASN A 128 19.66 0.52 4.95
CA ASN A 128 20.77 1.35 4.48
C ASN A 128 20.60 1.89 3.05
N ASN A 129 19.90 1.18 2.18
CA ASN A 129 19.81 1.53 0.76
C ASN A 129 18.52 2.26 0.39
N PHE A 130 17.45 2.11 1.17
CA PHE A 130 16.12 2.61 0.82
C PHE A 130 15.45 3.42 1.94
N LEU A 131 15.75 3.10 3.20
CA LEU A 131 15.17 3.77 4.36
C LEU A 131 16.18 4.74 5.00
N GLY A 132 16.12 4.94 6.32
CA GLY A 132 16.87 5.96 7.05
C GLY A 132 18.32 5.63 7.38
N GLY A 133 18.85 4.50 6.88
CA GLY A 133 20.27 4.17 7.02
C GLY A 133 21.14 4.89 5.99
N THR A 134 22.41 4.47 5.91
CA THR A 134 23.39 5.11 5.03
C THR A 134 24.07 4.09 4.14
N SER A 135 24.20 4.42 2.86
CA SER A 135 24.91 3.65 1.84
C SER A 135 25.47 4.62 0.79
N SER A 136 26.64 4.32 0.23
CA SER A 136 27.24 5.10 -0.86
C SER A 136 26.62 4.80 -2.24
N SER A 137 25.78 3.77 -2.35
CA SER A 137 25.24 3.26 -3.61
C SER A 137 23.74 2.97 -3.49
N ARG A 138 22.99 3.94 -2.97
CA ARG A 138 21.53 3.84 -2.84
C ARG A 138 20.86 3.81 -4.23
N PRO A 139 20.07 2.77 -4.57
CA PRO A 139 19.51 2.63 -5.93
C PRO A 139 18.60 3.79 -6.37
N PHE A 140 17.87 4.40 -5.45
CA PHE A 140 16.99 5.55 -5.70
C PHE A 140 17.59 6.89 -5.23
N GLY A 141 18.91 6.95 -5.04
CA GLY A 141 19.57 8.14 -4.51
C GLY A 141 19.26 8.38 -3.03
N ASP A 142 19.24 9.65 -2.64
CA ASP A 142 19.20 10.08 -1.24
C ASP A 142 17.78 10.15 -0.63
N ALA A 143 16.73 9.87 -1.40
CA ALA A 143 15.38 9.81 -0.86
C ALA A 143 15.23 8.67 0.17
N VAL A 144 14.45 8.95 1.22
CA VAL A 144 14.12 7.99 2.28
C VAL A 144 12.67 7.56 2.09
N LEU A 145 12.47 6.32 1.69
CA LEU A 145 11.14 5.74 1.49
C LEU A 145 10.36 5.66 2.82
N ASP A 146 9.03 5.54 2.70
CA ASP A 146 8.13 5.47 3.86
C ASP A 146 8.10 4.07 4.47
N GLY A 147 8.33 3.03 3.68
CA GLY A 147 8.19 1.66 4.15
C GLY A 147 8.63 0.59 3.17
N ILE A 148 8.34 -0.64 3.55
CA ILE A 148 8.57 -1.86 2.76
C ILE A 148 7.25 -2.61 2.61
N ASP A 149 6.93 -2.96 1.37
CA ASP A 149 5.79 -3.79 1.00
C ASP A 149 6.24 -5.22 0.71
N PHE A 150 5.55 -6.19 1.31
CA PHE A 150 5.82 -7.61 1.20
C PHE A 150 4.85 -8.21 0.18
N ASP A 151 5.27 -8.29 -1.08
CA ASP A 151 4.56 -8.96 -2.16
C ASP A 151 5.25 -10.30 -2.47
N ILE A 152 5.15 -11.25 -1.54
CA ILE A 152 5.82 -12.54 -1.65
C ILE A 152 4.85 -13.55 -2.25
N GLU A 153 5.13 -13.96 -3.49
CA GLU A 153 4.25 -14.86 -4.25
C GLU A 153 4.86 -16.26 -4.49
N GLY A 154 6.07 -16.50 -3.98
CA GLY A 154 6.77 -17.78 -4.15
C GLY A 154 8.03 -17.92 -3.30
N GLY A 155 8.81 -18.96 -3.58
CA GLY A 155 10.04 -19.28 -2.84
C GLY A 155 9.75 -20.07 -1.56
N THR A 156 10.15 -19.53 -0.41
CA THR A 156 9.94 -20.14 0.91
C THR A 156 8.87 -19.38 1.70
N ASN A 157 8.23 -20.04 2.67
CA ASN A 157 7.29 -19.40 3.60
C ASN A 157 7.92 -19.09 4.97
N GLN A 158 9.26 -19.12 5.04
CA GLN A 158 10.00 -18.99 6.30
C GLN A 158 10.67 -17.61 6.40
N HIS A 159 10.84 -17.12 7.63
CA HIS A 159 11.61 -15.93 7.99
C HIS A 159 11.08 -14.57 7.52
N TRP A 160 9.93 -14.52 6.85
CA TRP A 160 9.26 -13.25 6.54
C TRP A 160 8.80 -12.50 7.81
N ASP A 161 8.47 -13.24 8.87
CA ASP A 161 8.15 -12.66 10.18
C ASP A 161 9.39 -12.11 10.89
N ASP A 162 10.53 -12.79 10.77
CA ASP A 162 11.83 -12.27 11.21
C ASP A 162 12.17 -10.96 10.49
N LEU A 163 12.04 -10.93 9.16
CA LEU A 163 12.27 -9.73 8.35
C LEU A 163 11.38 -8.56 8.82
N ALA A 164 10.08 -8.81 9.03
CA ALA A 164 9.14 -7.81 9.54
C ALA A 164 9.56 -7.28 10.92
N ARG A 165 9.98 -8.15 11.85
CA ARG A 165 10.46 -7.74 13.18
C ARG A 165 11.72 -6.86 13.09
N TYR A 166 12.68 -7.23 12.25
CA TYR A 166 13.90 -6.45 12.08
C TYR A 166 13.64 -5.07 11.46
N LEU A 167 12.82 -5.01 10.40
CA LEU A 167 12.42 -3.75 9.77
C LEU A 167 11.63 -2.85 10.74
N SER A 168 10.66 -3.41 11.46
CA SER A 168 9.90 -2.68 12.48
C SER A 168 10.83 -2.10 13.56
N GLY A 169 11.84 -2.87 13.98
CA GLY A 169 12.85 -2.44 14.95
C GLY A 169 13.59 -1.15 14.56
N TYR A 170 13.79 -0.89 13.26
CA TYR A 170 14.42 0.35 12.78
C TYR A 170 13.57 1.60 13.01
N SER A 171 12.26 1.46 13.22
CA SER A 171 11.39 2.61 13.60
C SER A 171 11.83 3.26 14.92
N LYS A 172 12.57 2.56 15.77
CA LYS A 172 13.14 3.12 17.02
C LYS A 172 14.38 3.99 16.77
N LYS A 173 14.91 4.02 15.55
CA LYS A 173 16.12 4.75 15.17
C LYS A 173 15.85 6.02 14.36
N GLY A 174 14.59 6.38 14.11
CA GLY A 174 14.26 7.57 13.32
C GLY A 174 12.80 7.60 12.87
N LYS A 175 12.59 7.89 11.58
CA LYS A 175 11.27 7.86 10.93
C LYS A 175 10.66 6.47 11.07
N LYS A 176 9.34 6.41 11.34
CA LYS A 176 8.57 5.15 11.31
C LYS A 176 8.79 4.46 9.96
N VAL A 177 9.10 3.16 10.02
CA VAL A 177 9.13 2.28 8.84
C VAL A 177 7.76 1.65 8.73
N TYR A 178 6.99 2.05 7.71
CA TYR A 178 5.71 1.41 7.42
C TYR A 178 5.95 -0.01 6.88
N LEU A 179 5.14 -0.95 7.34
CA LEU A 179 5.15 -2.32 6.82
C LEU A 179 3.81 -2.61 6.16
N THR A 180 3.86 -3.03 4.90
CA THR A 180 2.67 -3.42 4.14
C THR A 180 2.85 -4.79 3.54
N ALA A 181 1.76 -5.43 3.14
CA ALA A 181 1.81 -6.74 2.50
C ALA A 181 0.68 -6.91 1.47
N ALA A 182 0.98 -7.69 0.44
CA ALA A 182 0.08 -8.07 -0.63
C ALA A 182 -0.19 -9.58 -0.65
N PRO A 183 -0.80 -10.17 0.40
CA PRO A 183 -1.15 -11.58 0.36
C PRO A 183 -2.16 -11.87 -0.76
N GLN A 184 -2.16 -13.10 -1.28
CA GLN A 184 -3.26 -13.55 -2.13
C GLN A 184 -4.54 -13.71 -1.29
N CYS A 185 -5.71 -13.67 -1.93
CA CYS A 185 -6.98 -13.79 -1.19
C CYS A 185 -7.24 -15.14 -0.48
N PRO A 186 -6.68 -16.31 -0.89
CA PRO A 186 -6.86 -17.54 -0.13
C PRO A 186 -6.28 -17.40 1.29
N PHE A 187 -7.09 -17.74 2.29
CA PHE A 187 -6.71 -17.61 3.70
C PHE A 187 -6.48 -18.97 4.37
N PRO A 188 -5.41 -19.14 5.18
CA PRO A 188 -4.31 -18.19 5.37
C PRO A 188 -3.40 -18.14 4.13
N ASP A 189 -2.79 -16.98 3.89
CA ASP A 189 -1.81 -16.84 2.81
C ASP A 189 -0.59 -17.76 3.04
N ALA A 190 -0.17 -18.46 1.99
CA ALA A 190 0.84 -19.50 2.05
C ALA A 190 2.26 -18.97 2.32
N TRP A 191 2.53 -17.70 1.98
CA TRP A 191 3.87 -17.12 1.96
C TRP A 191 4.07 -16.14 3.12
N VAL A 192 3.22 -15.11 3.22
CA VAL A 192 3.32 -14.03 4.22
C VAL A 192 2.41 -14.21 5.41
N GLY A 193 1.57 -15.27 5.45
CA GLY A 193 0.63 -15.51 6.55
C GLY A 193 1.30 -15.58 7.94
N GLY A 194 2.51 -16.13 8.03
CA GLY A 194 3.31 -16.13 9.26
C GLY A 194 3.73 -14.73 9.72
N ALA A 195 4.13 -13.87 8.77
CA ALA A 195 4.51 -12.49 9.05
C ALA A 195 3.31 -11.64 9.49
N LEU A 196 2.15 -11.82 8.87
CA LEU A 196 0.93 -11.07 9.20
C LEU A 196 0.46 -11.31 10.64
N LYS A 197 0.67 -12.52 11.18
CA LYS A 197 0.34 -12.86 12.59
C LYS A 197 1.15 -12.07 13.63
N THR A 198 2.22 -11.40 13.23
CA THR A 198 3.03 -10.59 14.14
C THR A 198 2.32 -9.31 14.61
N GLY A 199 1.30 -8.84 13.88
CA GLY A 199 0.64 -7.56 14.15
C GLY A 199 1.49 -6.33 13.87
N LEU A 200 2.56 -6.47 13.09
CA LEU A 200 3.48 -5.38 12.75
C LEU A 200 3.09 -4.63 11.46
N PHE A 201 2.16 -5.17 10.67
CA PHE A 201 1.77 -4.62 9.38
C PHE A 201 0.72 -3.50 9.56
N ASP A 202 1.02 -2.34 9.00
CA ASP A 202 0.15 -1.17 9.02
C ASP A 202 -1.00 -1.33 8.01
N TYR A 203 -0.68 -1.73 6.78
CA TYR A 203 -1.62 -1.84 5.68
C TYR A 203 -1.50 -3.20 4.99
N VAL A 204 -2.63 -3.84 4.69
CA VAL A 204 -2.64 -5.13 3.98
C VAL A 204 -3.58 -5.01 2.78
N TRP A 205 -3.05 -5.07 1.57
CA TRP A 205 -3.84 -5.05 0.33
C TRP A 205 -3.97 -6.45 -0.23
N VAL A 206 -4.99 -7.17 0.22
CA VAL A 206 -5.25 -8.56 -0.17
C VAL A 206 -5.61 -8.60 -1.66
N GLN A 207 -4.93 -9.45 -2.43
CA GLN A 207 -5.12 -9.58 -3.88
C GLN A 207 -6.35 -10.44 -4.20
N PHE A 208 -7.49 -9.80 -4.49
CA PHE A 208 -8.76 -10.45 -4.83
C PHE A 208 -8.88 -10.75 -6.33
N TYR A 209 -7.83 -11.32 -6.90
CA TYR A 209 -7.73 -11.70 -8.30
C TYR A 209 -6.81 -12.91 -8.49
N ASN A 210 -6.83 -13.50 -9.69
CA ASN A 210 -6.13 -14.76 -10.03
C ASN A 210 -6.47 -15.97 -9.13
N ASN A 211 -7.54 -15.88 -8.33
CA ASN A 211 -7.91 -16.86 -7.32
C ASN A 211 -9.45 -17.03 -7.28
N PRO A 212 -10.02 -17.90 -8.15
CA PRO A 212 -11.47 -18.12 -8.25
C PRO A 212 -12.22 -18.35 -6.92
N PRO A 213 -11.65 -19.05 -5.90
CA PRO A 213 -12.37 -19.32 -4.65
C PRO A 213 -12.66 -18.09 -3.79
N CYS A 214 -11.98 -16.96 -4.03
CA CYS A 214 -12.09 -15.78 -3.18
C CYS A 214 -12.16 -14.46 -3.95
N GLN A 215 -12.14 -14.45 -5.28
CA GLN A 215 -12.29 -13.25 -6.09
C GLN A 215 -13.74 -12.99 -6.52
N TYR A 216 -13.96 -11.84 -7.16
CA TYR A 216 -15.23 -11.52 -7.82
C TYR A 216 -15.51 -12.44 -9.02
N SER A 217 -16.77 -12.84 -9.17
CA SER A 217 -17.30 -13.45 -10.39
C SER A 217 -18.48 -12.61 -10.88
N SER A 218 -18.66 -12.50 -12.19
CA SER A 218 -19.69 -11.62 -12.78
C SER A 218 -21.07 -11.86 -12.16
N GLY A 219 -21.61 -10.85 -11.46
CA GLY A 219 -22.90 -10.89 -10.77
C GLY A 219 -22.94 -11.66 -9.45
N ASP A 220 -21.77 -12.06 -8.91
CA ASP A 220 -21.68 -12.76 -7.62
C ASP A 220 -20.45 -12.29 -6.81
N ILE A 221 -20.74 -11.57 -5.73
CA ILE A 221 -19.73 -11.08 -4.78
C ILE A 221 -19.47 -12.06 -3.61
N SER A 222 -20.20 -13.17 -3.51
CA SER A 222 -20.27 -14.00 -2.30
C SER A 222 -18.91 -14.56 -1.86
N ASN A 223 -18.10 -15.02 -2.81
CA ASN A 223 -16.75 -15.54 -2.54
C ASN A 223 -15.83 -14.43 -2.02
N LEU A 224 -15.84 -13.26 -2.67
CA LEU A 224 -15.06 -12.09 -2.28
C LEU A 224 -15.49 -11.59 -0.90
N GLU A 225 -16.79 -11.42 -0.67
CA GLU A 225 -17.32 -10.92 0.60
C GLU A 225 -16.99 -11.89 1.76
N SER A 226 -17.10 -13.19 1.53
CA SER A 226 -16.75 -14.22 2.53
C SER A 226 -15.26 -14.18 2.88
N ALA A 227 -14.40 -14.10 1.86
CA ALA A 227 -12.96 -13.98 2.08
C ALA A 227 -12.60 -12.64 2.76
N TRP A 228 -13.21 -11.53 2.35
CA TRP A 228 -13.03 -10.22 2.99
C TRP A 228 -13.34 -10.28 4.49
N LYS A 229 -14.49 -10.87 4.86
CA LYS A 229 -14.90 -11.08 6.26
C LYS A 229 -13.87 -11.88 7.05
N GLN A 230 -13.29 -12.91 6.45
CA GLN A 230 -12.23 -13.70 7.07
C GLN A 230 -10.96 -12.87 7.31
N TRP A 231 -10.49 -12.12 6.30
CA TRP A 231 -9.31 -11.27 6.40
C TRP A 231 -9.44 -10.18 7.47
N ILE A 232 -10.58 -9.49 7.55
CA ILE A 232 -10.80 -8.45 8.58
C ILE A 232 -10.94 -9.03 9.99
N SER A 233 -11.42 -10.26 10.13
CA SER A 233 -11.54 -10.94 11.42
C SER A 233 -10.18 -11.37 11.95
N ASP A 234 -9.40 -12.06 11.11
CA ASP A 234 -8.34 -12.95 11.60
C ASP A 234 -6.93 -12.31 11.57
N ILE A 235 -6.75 -11.16 10.91
CA ILE A 235 -5.44 -10.48 10.83
C ILE A 235 -5.39 -9.21 11.71
N PRO A 236 -4.37 -9.07 12.58
CA PRO A 236 -4.14 -7.88 13.41
C PRO A 236 -3.47 -6.73 12.64
N ALA A 237 -4.02 -6.33 11.48
CA ALA A 237 -3.57 -5.16 10.72
C ALA A 237 -4.40 -3.91 11.07
N THR A 238 -3.81 -2.72 10.88
CA THR A 238 -4.51 -1.45 11.15
C THR A 238 -5.59 -1.20 10.11
N LYS A 239 -5.26 -1.32 8.82
CA LYS A 239 -6.22 -1.22 7.73
C LYS A 239 -5.99 -2.32 6.69
N ILE A 240 -7.07 -2.78 6.10
CA ILE A 240 -7.11 -3.79 5.03
C ILE A 240 -7.73 -3.14 3.79
N PHE A 241 -7.11 -3.37 2.64
CA PHE A 241 -7.47 -2.81 1.35
C PHE A 241 -7.94 -3.94 0.42
N LEU A 242 -8.91 -3.63 -0.43
CA LEU A 242 -9.37 -4.52 -1.49
C LEU A 242 -8.41 -4.38 -2.69
N GLY A 243 -7.52 -5.36 -2.90
CA GLY A 243 -6.60 -5.39 -4.04
C GLY A 243 -7.25 -5.92 -5.31
N LEU A 244 -7.23 -5.14 -6.38
CA LEU A 244 -7.92 -5.40 -7.64
C LEU A 244 -7.01 -5.13 -8.85
N PRO A 245 -7.25 -5.81 -9.99
CA PRO A 245 -6.66 -5.41 -11.26
C PRO A 245 -7.37 -4.13 -11.77
N ALA A 246 -6.59 -3.16 -12.27
CA ALA A 246 -7.11 -1.90 -12.81
C ALA A 246 -7.72 -2.03 -14.21
N ALA A 247 -7.53 -3.17 -14.87
CA ALA A 247 -8.11 -3.49 -16.16
C ALA A 247 -8.33 -5.00 -16.29
N PRO A 248 -9.25 -5.46 -17.17
CA PRO A 248 -9.41 -6.89 -17.46
C PRO A 248 -8.09 -7.57 -17.90
N ALA A 249 -7.21 -6.84 -18.59
CA ALA A 249 -5.94 -7.35 -19.08
C ALA A 249 -4.81 -7.34 -18.04
N ALA A 250 -5.03 -6.81 -16.83
CA ALA A 250 -4.00 -6.69 -15.79
C ALA A 250 -3.81 -7.98 -14.97
N ALA A 251 -4.77 -8.90 -15.03
CA ALA A 251 -4.74 -10.19 -14.34
C ALA A 251 -5.44 -11.26 -15.19
N GLY A 252 -5.20 -12.54 -14.88
CA GLY A 252 -5.85 -13.66 -15.57
C GLY A 252 -7.35 -13.77 -15.25
N SER A 253 -7.79 -13.29 -14.08
CA SER A 253 -9.20 -13.24 -13.68
C SER A 253 -9.41 -12.33 -12.46
N GLY A 254 -10.67 -12.04 -12.12
CA GLY A 254 -11.03 -11.28 -10.91
C GLY A 254 -11.20 -9.77 -11.10
N PHE A 255 -11.17 -9.27 -12.34
CA PHE A 255 -11.52 -7.88 -12.63
C PHE A 255 -12.99 -7.59 -12.31
N ILE A 256 -13.23 -6.44 -11.68
CA ILE A 256 -14.56 -5.98 -11.29
C ILE A 256 -14.88 -4.72 -12.12
N PRO A 257 -15.97 -4.70 -12.92
CA PRO A 257 -16.46 -3.47 -13.53
C PRO A 257 -16.72 -2.37 -12.50
N VAL A 258 -16.56 -1.10 -12.90
CA VAL A 258 -16.74 0.05 -11.99
C VAL A 258 -18.14 0.08 -11.37
N ASP A 259 -19.17 -0.21 -12.18
CA ASP A 259 -20.55 -0.22 -11.71
C ASP A 259 -20.72 -1.27 -10.60
N ASP A 260 -20.36 -2.53 -10.85
CA ASP A 260 -20.41 -3.61 -9.85
C ASP A 260 -19.59 -3.30 -8.59
N LEU A 261 -18.39 -2.75 -8.74
CA LEU A 261 -17.55 -2.37 -7.60
C LEU A 261 -18.25 -1.32 -6.73
N THR A 262 -18.83 -0.29 -7.35
CA THR A 262 -19.41 0.85 -6.62
C THR A 262 -20.82 0.58 -6.10
N SER A 263 -21.63 -0.22 -6.79
CA SER A 263 -23.01 -0.53 -6.39
C SER A 263 -23.16 -1.78 -5.52
N GLU A 264 -22.23 -2.73 -5.58
CA GLU A 264 -22.36 -4.02 -4.87
C GLU A 264 -21.22 -4.25 -3.88
N VAL A 265 -19.98 -4.22 -4.36
CA VAL A 265 -18.81 -4.65 -3.56
C VAL A 265 -18.47 -3.64 -2.46
N LEU A 266 -18.25 -2.36 -2.80
CA LEU A 266 -17.90 -1.33 -1.83
C LEU A 266 -18.95 -1.19 -0.72
N PRO A 267 -20.27 -1.13 -1.02
CA PRO A 267 -21.31 -1.15 0.01
C PRO A 267 -21.22 -2.34 0.97
N ALA A 268 -20.83 -3.53 0.48
CA ALA A 268 -20.71 -4.73 1.30
C ALA A 268 -19.50 -4.70 2.24
N ILE A 269 -18.38 -4.06 1.86
CA ILE A 269 -17.12 -4.15 2.60
C ILE A 269 -16.79 -2.90 3.45
N LYS A 270 -17.30 -1.72 3.07
CA LYS A 270 -16.94 -0.43 3.71
C LYS A 270 -17.42 -0.27 5.15
N GLY A 271 -18.37 -1.10 5.60
CA GLY A 271 -18.88 -1.06 6.98
C GLY A 271 -17.85 -1.48 8.04
N SER A 272 -16.73 -2.10 7.65
CA SER A 272 -15.66 -2.51 8.56
C SER A 272 -14.80 -1.32 8.99
N SER A 273 -14.50 -1.20 10.29
CA SER A 273 -13.54 -0.20 10.80
C SER A 273 -12.09 -0.42 10.29
N LYS A 274 -11.78 -1.65 9.86
CA LYS A 274 -10.51 -2.01 9.21
C LYS A 274 -10.49 -1.68 7.72
N TYR A 275 -11.61 -1.27 7.09
CA TYR A 275 -11.57 -0.85 5.70
C TYR A 275 -10.59 0.33 5.52
N GLY A 276 -9.59 0.12 4.68
CA GLY A 276 -8.56 1.09 4.34
C GLY A 276 -8.74 1.73 2.97
N GLY A 277 -9.45 1.05 2.06
CA GLY A 277 -9.61 1.50 0.68
C GLY A 277 -9.41 0.39 -0.35
N VAL A 278 -8.92 0.78 -1.53
CA VAL A 278 -8.68 -0.10 -2.68
C VAL A 278 -7.19 -0.06 -3.04
N MET A 279 -6.63 -1.20 -3.46
CA MET A 279 -5.32 -1.27 -4.10
C MET A 279 -5.51 -1.68 -5.56
N LEU A 280 -4.74 -1.07 -6.46
CA LEU A 280 -4.81 -1.33 -7.89
C LEU A 280 -3.49 -1.88 -8.44
N TRP A 281 -3.60 -2.99 -9.16
CA TRP A 281 -2.55 -3.52 -10.04
C TRP A 281 -2.92 -3.22 -11.50
N SER A 282 -2.24 -2.34 -12.22
CA SER A 282 -1.14 -1.43 -11.82
C SER A 282 -1.34 -0.07 -12.52
N LYS A 283 -0.46 0.90 -12.28
CA LYS A 283 -0.54 2.26 -12.86
C LYS A 283 -0.67 2.23 -14.39
N TYR A 284 0.11 1.39 -15.09
CA TYR A 284 -0.03 1.24 -16.54
C TYR A 284 -1.46 0.94 -17.00
N TYR A 285 -2.13 -0.01 -16.34
CA TYR A 285 -3.49 -0.40 -16.70
C TYR A 285 -4.54 0.62 -16.23
N ASP A 286 -4.29 1.28 -15.10
CA ASP A 286 -5.14 2.34 -14.60
C ASP A 286 -5.15 3.56 -15.53
N ASP A 287 -4.01 3.92 -16.14
CA ASP A 287 -3.95 4.97 -17.17
C ASP A 287 -4.78 4.65 -18.41
N GLN A 288 -4.87 3.36 -18.77
CA GLN A 288 -5.61 2.93 -19.96
C GLN A 288 -7.12 2.97 -19.74
N THR A 289 -7.57 2.70 -18.52
CA THR A 289 -9.00 2.50 -18.22
C THR A 289 -9.60 3.65 -17.42
N GLY A 290 -8.80 4.47 -16.74
CA GLY A 290 -9.27 5.50 -15.82
C GLY A 290 -9.98 4.92 -14.59
N TYR A 291 -9.59 3.71 -14.16
CA TYR A 291 -10.29 2.97 -13.11
C TYR A 291 -10.30 3.74 -11.78
N SER A 292 -9.14 4.18 -11.30
CA SER A 292 -8.99 4.96 -10.06
C SER A 292 -9.81 6.24 -10.11
N SER A 293 -9.77 6.97 -11.23
CA SER A 293 -10.54 8.20 -11.43
C SER A 293 -12.05 7.97 -11.32
N SER A 294 -12.52 6.81 -11.76
CA SER A 294 -13.94 6.45 -11.74
C SER A 294 -14.43 6.03 -10.34
N ILE A 295 -13.54 5.47 -9.51
CA ILE A 295 -13.90 4.96 -8.17
C ILE A 295 -13.54 5.91 -7.03
N LYS A 296 -12.71 6.93 -7.28
CA LYS A 296 -12.12 7.79 -6.23
C LYS A 296 -13.12 8.42 -5.27
N SER A 297 -14.29 8.85 -5.75
CA SER A 297 -15.33 9.43 -4.89
C SER A 297 -16.12 8.40 -4.08
N HIS A 298 -15.95 7.11 -4.39
CA HIS A 298 -16.66 5.98 -3.77
C HIS A 298 -15.81 5.22 -2.75
N VAL A 299 -14.49 5.31 -2.85
CA VAL A 299 -13.51 4.76 -1.89
C VAL A 299 -13.48 5.63 -0.64
#